data_AF-K2B496-F1
#
_entry.id   AF-K2B496-F1
#
_cell.length_a   1.000
_cell.length_b   1.000
_cell.length_c   1.000
_cell.angle_alpha   90.00
_cell.angle_beta   90.00
_cell.angle_gamma   90.00
#
_symmetry.space_group_name_H-M   'P 1'
#
loop_
_entity.id
_entity.type
_entity.pdbx_description
1 polymer ?
#
loop_
_entity_poly.entity_id
_entity_poly.type
_entity_poly.pdbx_seq_one_letter_code
_entity_poly.pdbx_strand_id
1 'polypeptide(L)'
;MFYWRDYPKPHRYESVADHTWRLVLLLILFEKKLSRKIDLDRAVKIAMVHDIPEIIAGDAPPIGSDGTGRDSHAFNKDVAKVRHKEEDKAAKEIFSKLPNKLGKELYDCWLELEEQKTYEAKVVKSLDRLECAIQILEYRKGGLMVFLGV
;
A
#
# COMPACT_ATOMS: atom_id res chain seq x y z
N MET A 1 3.85 25.73 -9.02
CA MET A 1 3.46 24.31 -8.95
C MET A 1 4.63 23.59 -8.31
N PHE A 2 4.47 23.04 -7.10
CA PHE A 2 5.58 22.40 -6.37
C PHE A 2 5.60 20.91 -6.74
N TYR A 3 6.70 20.44 -7.31
CA TYR A 3 6.93 19.04 -7.64
C TYR A 3 7.62 18.34 -6.47
N TRP A 4 7.51 17.02 -6.37
CA TRP A 4 8.16 16.28 -5.28
C TRP A 4 9.69 16.40 -5.27
N ARG A 5 10.28 16.71 -6.42
CA ARG A 5 11.72 16.98 -6.57
C ARG A 5 12.15 18.25 -5.84
N ASP A 6 11.19 19.11 -5.52
CA ASP A 6 11.39 20.36 -4.79
C ASP A 6 11.30 20.18 -3.27
N TYR A 7 10.96 18.98 -2.78
CA TYR A 7 10.91 18.72 -1.34
C TYR A 7 12.31 18.53 -0.75
N PRO A 8 12.54 18.95 0.50
CA PRO A 8 13.75 18.60 1.22
C PRO A 8 13.94 17.09 1.17
N LYS A 9 15.12 16.63 0.76
CA LYS A 9 15.42 15.20 0.78
C LYS A 9 15.41 14.74 2.23
N PRO A 10 14.55 13.77 2.61
CA PRO A 10 14.59 13.24 3.96
C PRO A 10 15.91 12.49 4.18
N HIS A 11 16.35 12.39 5.43
CA HIS A 11 17.55 11.61 5.78
C HIS A 11 17.40 10.13 5.39
N ARG A 12 16.17 9.63 5.44
CA ARG A 12 15.78 8.28 5.01
C ARG A 12 14.39 8.32 4.38
N TYR A 13 14.19 7.57 3.31
CA TYR A 13 12.85 7.30 2.78
C TYR A 13 12.17 6.19 3.60
N GLU A 14 10.85 6.21 3.65
CA GLU A 14 10.07 5.09 4.15
C GLU A 14 10.36 3.83 3.35
N SER A 15 10.28 2.69 4.02
CA SER A 15 10.25 1.38 3.40
C SER A 15 8.80 0.90 3.29
N VAL A 16 8.55 -0.07 2.40
CA VAL A 16 7.26 -0.77 2.29
C VAL A 16 6.77 -1.31 3.63
N ALA A 17 7.70 -1.75 4.49
CA ALA A 17 7.39 -2.21 5.84
C ALA A 17 6.93 -1.08 6.77
N ASP A 18 7.52 0.12 6.69
CA ASP A 18 7.07 1.29 7.47
C ASP A 18 5.67 1.73 7.02
N HIS A 19 5.45 1.77 5.71
CA HIS A 19 4.17 2.08 5.09
C HIS A 19 3.08 1.12 5.59
N THR A 20 3.33 -0.19 5.43
CA THR A 20 2.40 -1.24 5.85
C THR A 20 2.12 -1.17 7.35
N TRP A 21 3.15 -0.92 8.17
CA TRP A 21 2.98 -0.78 9.62
C TRP A 21 2.07 0.41 9.98
N ARG A 22 2.31 1.59 9.39
CA ARG A 22 1.48 2.77 9.66
C ARG A 22 0.07 2.61 9.10
N LEU A 23 -0.12 1.93 7.96
CA LEU A 23 -1.42 1.56 7.44
C LEU A 23 -2.22 0.70 8.44
N VAL A 24 -1.60 -0.31 9.04
CA VAL A 24 -2.25 -1.15 10.07
C VAL A 24 -2.61 -0.33 11.31
N LEU A 25 -1.76 0.61 11.73
CA LEU A 25 -2.12 1.53 12.82
C LEU A 25 -3.32 2.41 12.48
N LEU A 26 -3.38 2.93 11.25
CA LEU A 26 -4.54 3.70 10.79
C LEU A 26 -5.81 2.84 10.82
N LEU A 27 -5.76 1.58 10.38
CA LEU A 27 -6.90 0.66 10.49
C LEU A 27 -7.40 0.53 11.92
N ILE A 28 -6.51 0.29 12.88
CA ILE A 28 -6.85 0.18 14.31
C ILE A 28 -7.45 1.48 14.85
N LEU A 29 -6.92 2.64 14.45
CA LEU A 29 -7.39 3.95 14.90
C LEU A 29 -8.78 4.31 14.34
N PHE A 30 -9.08 3.85 13.12
CA PHE A 30 -10.30 4.24 12.41
C PHE A 30 -11.40 3.20 12.43
N GLU A 31 -11.15 1.92 12.76
CA GLU A 31 -12.16 0.84 12.68
C GLU A 31 -13.48 1.18 13.39
N LYS A 32 -13.43 1.76 14.60
CA LYS A 32 -14.61 2.15 15.37
C LYS A 32 -15.30 3.42 14.89
N LYS A 33 -14.66 4.16 13.97
CA LYS A 33 -15.16 5.41 13.39
C LYS A 33 -15.77 5.20 11.99
N LEU A 34 -15.68 3.99 11.45
CA LEU A 34 -16.26 3.65 10.16
C LEU A 34 -17.79 3.64 10.22
N SER A 35 -18.42 3.96 9.08
CA SER A 35 -19.88 3.97 8.97
C SER A 35 -20.50 2.57 9.04
N ARG A 36 -19.70 1.51 8.88
CA ARG A 36 -20.08 0.11 9.00
C ARG A 36 -19.00 -0.63 9.75
N LYS A 37 -19.39 -1.65 10.52
CA LYS A 37 -18.44 -2.56 11.15
C LYS A 37 -17.66 -3.33 10.07
N ILE A 38 -16.39 -3.58 10.35
CA ILE A 38 -15.50 -4.42 9.56
C ILE A 38 -15.05 -5.60 10.41
N ASP A 39 -14.64 -6.69 9.76
CA ASP A 39 -13.79 -7.69 10.40
C ASP A 39 -12.34 -7.17 10.46
N LEU A 40 -11.90 -6.78 11.65
CA LEU A 40 -10.56 -6.22 11.85
C LEU A 40 -9.46 -7.25 11.56
N ASP A 41 -9.63 -8.53 11.93
CA ASP A 41 -8.62 -9.57 11.67
C ASP A 41 -8.40 -9.71 10.16
N ARG A 42 -9.51 -9.76 9.40
CA ARG A 42 -9.45 -9.82 7.94
C ARG A 42 -8.80 -8.57 7.35
N ALA A 43 -9.21 -7.38 7.78
CA ALA A 43 -8.67 -6.12 7.27
C ALA A 43 -7.17 -5.97 7.56
N VAL A 44 -6.72 -6.38 8.75
CA VAL A 44 -5.30 -6.40 9.11
C VAL A 44 -4.52 -7.40 8.25
N LYS A 45 -5.04 -8.61 8.02
CA LYS A 45 -4.40 -9.57 7.10
C LYS A 45 -4.26 -9.02 5.69
N ILE A 46 -5.31 -8.39 5.15
CA ILE A 46 -5.28 -7.75 3.84
C ILE A 46 -4.18 -6.68 3.79
N ALA A 47 -4.17 -5.76 4.77
CA ALA A 47 -3.16 -4.70 4.84
C ALA A 47 -1.74 -5.26 5.00
N MET A 48 -1.53 -6.29 5.81
CA MET A 48 -0.20 -6.87 6.04
C MET A 48 0.41 -7.51 4.79
N VAL A 49 -0.41 -7.96 3.83
CA VAL A 49 0.09 -8.68 2.65
C VAL A 49 0.01 -7.89 1.35
N HIS A 50 -0.57 -6.68 1.37
CA HIS A 50 -0.91 -5.97 0.14
C HIS A 50 0.30 -5.66 -0.76
N ASP A 51 1.42 -5.25 -0.16
CA ASP A 51 2.65 -4.93 -0.89
C ASP A 51 3.70 -6.05 -0.89
N ILE A 52 3.37 -7.24 -0.36
CA ILE A 52 4.30 -8.39 -0.43
C ILE A 52 4.80 -8.66 -1.86
N PRO A 53 3.96 -8.57 -2.91
CA PRO A 53 4.42 -8.78 -4.29
C PRO A 53 5.51 -7.82 -4.75
N GLU A 54 5.66 -6.65 -4.12
CA GLU A 54 6.70 -5.66 -4.46
C GLU A 54 8.11 -6.16 -4.17
N ILE A 55 8.26 -7.20 -3.34
CA ILE A 55 9.55 -7.88 -3.14
C ILE A 55 10.17 -8.34 -4.47
N ILE A 56 9.32 -8.76 -5.42
CA ILE A 56 9.77 -9.23 -6.75
C ILE A 56 9.40 -8.21 -7.84
N ALA A 57 8.19 -7.65 -7.81
CA ALA A 57 7.71 -6.72 -8.84
C ALA A 57 8.38 -5.34 -8.76
N GLY A 58 8.91 -4.97 -7.58
CA GLY A 58 9.41 -3.65 -7.28
C GLY A 58 8.29 -2.66 -6.94
N ASP A 59 8.55 -1.81 -5.96
CA ASP A 59 7.71 -0.64 -5.69
C ASP A 59 7.87 0.37 -6.84
N ALA A 60 6.77 0.96 -7.30
CA ALA A 60 6.87 2.15 -8.14
C ALA A 60 5.91 3.22 -7.65
N PRO A 61 6.38 4.47 -7.61
CA PRO A 61 5.69 5.54 -6.93
C PRO A 61 4.33 5.84 -7.57
N PRO A 62 3.29 6.11 -6.77
CA PRO A 62 1.93 6.41 -7.25
C PRO A 62 1.85 7.71 -8.06
N ILE A 63 2.91 8.52 -8.04
CA ILE A 63 2.99 9.78 -8.79
C ILE A 63 3.91 9.67 -10.01
N GLY A 64 4.44 8.49 -10.30
CA GLY A 64 5.27 8.22 -11.48
C GLY A 64 6.75 8.56 -11.29
N SER A 65 7.58 8.37 -12.30
CA SER A 65 9.03 8.60 -12.18
C SER A 65 9.41 10.08 -12.29
N ASP A 66 8.56 10.90 -12.91
CA ASP A 66 8.97 12.21 -13.44
C ASP A 66 8.55 13.44 -12.61
N GLY A 67 7.42 13.41 -11.94
CA GLY A 67 6.90 14.56 -11.20
C GLY A 67 5.38 14.64 -11.23
N THR A 68 4.77 13.96 -12.19
CA THR A 68 3.61 14.51 -12.85
C THR A 68 2.41 13.58 -12.89
N GLY A 69 2.58 12.32 -12.49
CA GLY A 69 1.56 11.28 -12.57
C GLY A 69 1.33 10.73 -13.99
N ARG A 70 1.98 11.29 -15.02
CA ARG A 70 1.71 10.95 -16.44
C ARG A 70 2.08 9.51 -16.79
N ASP A 71 3.17 9.01 -16.23
CA ASP A 71 3.66 7.63 -16.38
C ASP A 71 3.27 6.72 -15.20
N SER A 72 2.44 7.23 -14.28
CA SER A 72 2.04 6.48 -13.10
C SER A 72 0.94 5.46 -13.38
N HIS A 73 1.05 4.29 -12.76
CA HIS A 73 -0.01 3.30 -12.68
C HIS A 73 -1.30 3.87 -12.03
N ALA A 74 -1.21 4.90 -11.18
CA ALA A 74 -2.38 5.49 -10.52
C ALA A 74 -3.30 6.26 -11.49
N PHE A 75 -2.77 6.78 -12.60
CA PHE A 75 -3.51 7.62 -13.55
C PHE A 75 -3.58 7.03 -14.97
N ASN A 76 -2.77 6.02 -15.27
CA ASN A 76 -2.76 5.34 -16.57
C ASN A 76 -3.21 3.87 -16.43
N LYS A 77 -4.37 3.55 -17.01
CA LYS A 77 -4.97 2.22 -16.93
C LYS A 77 -4.15 1.12 -17.59
N ASP A 78 -3.41 1.43 -18.65
CA ASP A 78 -2.63 0.42 -19.35
C ASP A 78 -1.34 0.10 -18.57
N VAL A 79 -0.72 1.11 -17.95
CA VAL A 79 0.38 0.92 -17.00
C VAL A 79 -0.09 0.11 -15.79
N ALA A 80 -1.24 0.45 -15.21
CA ALA A 80 -1.83 -0.32 -14.11
C ALA A 80 -2.07 -1.79 -14.47
N LYS A 81 -2.57 -2.08 -15.69
CA LYS A 81 -2.78 -3.47 -16.12
C LYS A 81 -1.47 -4.26 -16.26
N VAL A 82 -0.41 -3.61 -16.76
CA VAL A 82 0.90 -4.27 -16.87
C VAL A 82 1.44 -4.55 -15.47
N ARG A 83 1.41 -3.55 -14.59
CA ARG A 83 1.87 -3.70 -13.19
C ARG A 83 1.11 -4.78 -12.44
N HIS A 84 -0.23 -4.79 -12.53
CA HIS A 84 -1.05 -5.81 -11.88
C HIS A 84 -0.69 -7.23 -12.34
N LYS A 85 -0.31 -7.43 -13.61
CA LYS A 85 0.16 -8.75 -14.10
C LYS A 85 1.52 -9.14 -13.49
N GLU A 86 2.41 -8.18 -13.32
CA GLU A 86 3.72 -8.39 -12.71
C GLU A 86 3.56 -8.72 -11.21
N GLU A 87 2.72 -7.97 -10.50
CA GLU A 87 2.38 -8.20 -9.10
C GLU A 87 1.63 -9.53 -8.91
N ASP A 88 0.68 -9.89 -9.77
CA ASP A 88 -0.01 -11.18 -9.72
C ASP A 88 0.97 -12.36 -9.88
N LYS A 89 1.92 -12.25 -10.81
CA LYS A 89 2.98 -13.25 -10.98
C LYS A 89 3.86 -13.34 -9.73
N ALA A 90 4.27 -12.20 -9.17
CA ALA A 90 5.06 -12.13 -7.95
C ALA A 90 4.31 -12.70 -6.73
N ALA A 91 3.04 -12.34 -6.56
CA ALA A 91 2.16 -12.85 -5.51
C ALA A 91 2.07 -14.38 -5.58
N LYS A 92 1.76 -14.93 -6.76
CA LYS A 92 1.71 -16.38 -6.98
C LYS A 92 3.04 -17.05 -6.63
N GLU A 93 4.16 -16.47 -7.05
CA GLU A 93 5.48 -17.01 -6.74
C GLU A 93 5.75 -17.01 -5.23
N ILE A 94 5.56 -15.88 -4.55
CA ILE A 94 5.88 -15.72 -3.13
C ILE A 94 4.96 -16.60 -2.27
N PHE A 95 3.65 -16.53 -2.48
CA PHE A 95 2.69 -17.26 -1.65
C PHE A 95 2.71 -18.76 -1.91
N SER A 96 3.14 -19.23 -3.09
CA SER A 96 3.35 -20.67 -3.36
C SER A 96 4.47 -21.30 -2.52
N LYS A 97 5.37 -20.49 -1.94
CA LYS A 97 6.45 -20.96 -1.05
C LYS A 97 5.95 -21.27 0.37
N LEU A 98 4.72 -20.91 0.69
CA LEU A 98 4.08 -21.17 1.98
C LEU A 98 3.27 -22.48 1.96
N PRO A 99 2.95 -23.07 3.12
CA PRO A 99 2.06 -24.23 3.19
C PRO A 99 0.75 -23.97 2.44
N ASN A 100 0.30 -24.92 1.61
CA ASN A 100 -0.79 -24.74 0.62
C ASN A 100 -2.01 -23.96 1.14
N LYS A 101 -2.49 -24.26 2.35
CA LYS A 101 -3.66 -23.57 2.93
C LYS A 101 -3.36 -22.10 3.27
N LEU A 102 -2.20 -21.83 3.89
CA LEU A 102 -1.80 -20.49 4.28
C LEU A 102 -1.45 -19.64 3.06
N GLY A 103 -0.66 -20.19 2.13
CA GLY A 103 -0.31 -19.50 0.88
C GLY A 103 -1.56 -19.08 0.10
N LYS A 104 -2.54 -19.96 -0.02
CA LYS A 104 -3.82 -19.63 -0.65
C LYS A 104 -4.58 -18.54 0.11
N GLU A 105 -4.67 -18.62 1.43
CA GLU A 105 -5.35 -17.60 2.25
C GLU A 105 -4.75 -16.21 2.05
N LEU A 106 -3.42 -16.09 2.05
CA LEU A 106 -2.74 -14.81 1.91
C LEU A 106 -2.82 -14.27 0.47
N TYR A 107 -2.69 -15.14 -0.54
CA TYR A 107 -2.94 -14.76 -1.93
C TYR A 107 -4.38 -14.26 -2.14
N ASP A 108 -5.36 -14.95 -1.56
CA ASP A 108 -6.77 -14.54 -1.64
C ASP A 108 -6.99 -13.18 -0.93
N CYS A 109 -6.29 -12.89 0.18
CA CYS A 109 -6.34 -11.57 0.83
C CYS A 109 -5.76 -10.47 -0.06
N TRP A 110 -4.61 -10.73 -0.70
CA TRP A 110 -4.00 -9.80 -1.64
C TRP A 110 -4.94 -9.52 -2.83
N LEU A 111 -5.47 -10.58 -3.45
CA LEU A 111 -6.39 -10.46 -4.58
C LEU A 111 -7.70 -9.74 -4.21
N GLU A 112 -8.21 -9.95 -3.00
CA GLU A 112 -9.39 -9.26 -2.48
C GLU A 112 -9.21 -7.74 -2.46
N LEU A 113 -8.01 -7.26 -2.08
CA LEU A 113 -7.67 -5.84 -2.12
C LEU A 113 -7.62 -5.32 -3.56
N GLU A 114 -6.91 -6.02 -4.43
CA GLU A 114 -6.72 -5.64 -5.83
C GLU A 114 -8.06 -5.49 -6.55
N GLU A 115 -8.98 -6.43 -6.33
CA GLU A 115 -10.30 -6.41 -6.93
C GLU A 115 -11.29 -5.48 -6.18
N GLN A 116 -10.93 -4.98 -4.99
CA GLN A 116 -11.76 -4.16 -4.11
C GLN A 116 -13.19 -4.71 -3.94
N LYS A 117 -13.32 -6.04 -3.80
CA LYS A 117 -14.64 -6.70 -3.79
C LYS A 117 -15.40 -6.49 -2.48
N THR A 118 -14.70 -6.52 -1.35
CA THR A 118 -15.30 -6.42 -0.01
C THR A 118 -15.28 -4.99 0.53
N TYR A 119 -15.99 -4.77 1.64
CA TYR A 119 -15.95 -3.46 2.30
C TYR A 119 -14.60 -3.26 3.00
N GLU A 120 -14.05 -4.31 3.61
CA GLU A 120 -12.72 -4.36 4.21
C GLU A 120 -11.65 -3.94 3.21
N ALA A 121 -11.61 -4.56 2.02
CA ALA A 121 -10.67 -4.20 0.96
C ALA A 121 -10.77 -2.72 0.57
N LYS A 122 -11.98 -2.19 0.43
CA LYS A 122 -12.19 -0.76 0.11
C LYS A 122 -11.70 0.16 1.22
N VAL A 123 -11.90 -0.24 2.49
CA VAL A 123 -11.40 0.51 3.65
C VAL A 123 -9.88 0.49 3.67
N VAL A 124 -9.25 -0.68 3.54
CA VAL A 124 -7.79 -0.81 3.49
C VAL A 124 -7.22 0.04 2.35
N LYS A 125 -7.78 -0.06 1.13
CA LYS A 125 -7.30 0.73 -0.02
C LYS A 125 -7.47 2.24 0.17
N SER A 126 -8.51 2.65 0.90
CA SER A 126 -8.72 4.06 1.21
C SER A 126 -7.71 4.57 2.24
N LEU A 127 -7.39 3.76 3.24
CA LEU A 127 -6.40 4.10 4.26
C LEU A 127 -4.97 4.06 3.71
N ASP A 128 -4.65 3.13 2.80
CA ASP A 128 -3.39 3.09 2.04
C ASP A 128 -3.13 4.43 1.32
N ARG A 129 -4.13 4.93 0.59
CA ARG A 129 -4.04 6.25 -0.06
C ARG A 129 -3.90 7.41 0.93
N LEU A 130 -4.57 7.32 2.08
CA LEU A 130 -4.46 8.35 3.13
C LEU A 130 -3.08 8.35 3.76
N GLU A 131 -2.52 7.17 4.00
CA GLU A 131 -1.16 6.95 4.50
C GLU A 131 -0.15 7.61 3.56
N CYS A 132 -0.21 7.27 2.26
CA CYS A 132 0.64 7.87 1.23
C CYS A 132 0.54 9.41 1.23
N ALA A 133 -0.67 9.95 1.37
CA ALA A 133 -0.89 11.40 1.41
C ALA A 133 -0.28 12.05 2.65
N ILE A 134 -0.39 11.41 3.82
CA ILE A 134 0.24 11.86 5.06
C ILE A 134 1.77 11.88 4.87
N GLN A 135 2.34 10.82 4.32
CA GLN A 135 3.79 10.75 4.08
C GLN A 135 4.29 11.87 3.17
N ILE A 136 3.57 12.15 2.07
CA ILE A 136 3.92 13.26 1.16
C ILE A 136 3.92 14.60 1.90
N LEU A 137 2.96 14.82 2.82
CA LEU A 137 2.89 16.03 3.63
C LEU A 137 4.03 16.12 4.66
N GLU A 138 4.51 14.99 5.18
CA GLU A 138 5.68 14.94 6.07
C GLU A 138 6.98 15.25 5.33
N TYR A 139 7.20 14.63 4.17
CA TYR A 139 8.37 14.93 3.32
C TYR A 139 8.41 16.40 2.91
N ARG A 140 7.25 17.00 2.61
CA ARG A 140 7.15 18.46 2.36
C ARG A 140 7.68 19.32 3.48
N LYS A 141 7.54 18.87 4.74
CA LYS A 141 8.00 19.59 5.94
C LYS A 141 9.45 19.21 6.32
N GLY A 142 10.11 18.36 5.55
CA GLY A 142 11.46 17.87 5.83
C GLY A 142 11.54 16.86 6.96
N GLY A 143 10.41 16.25 7.35
CA GLY A 143 10.34 15.25 8.42
C GLY A 143 9.96 13.87 7.91
N LEU A 144 10.25 12.87 8.74
CA LEU A 144 9.65 11.53 8.70
C LEU A 144 8.99 11.34 10.07
N MET A 145 7.66 11.25 10.15
CA MET A 145 6.98 10.97 11.41
C MET A 145 6.70 9.47 11.48
N VAL A 146 7.68 8.71 11.96
CA VAL A 146 7.40 7.37 12.47
C VAL A 146 6.62 7.59 13.76
N PHE A 147 5.36 7.16 13.81
CA PHE A 147 4.39 7.51 14.86
C PHE A 147 4.77 7.08 16.29
N LEU A 148 5.97 6.57 16.51
CA LEU A 148 6.50 6.24 17.83
C LEU A 148 7.95 6.71 17.89
N GLY A 149 8.20 7.72 18.71
CA GLY A 149 9.55 7.99 19.19
C GLY A 149 10.03 6.80 20.00
N VAL A 150 10.96 6.05 19.42
CA VAL A 150 11.95 5.22 20.12
C VAL A 150 13.28 5.41 19.43
#